data_AF-A0A9Q9UM99-F1
#
_entry.id   AF-A0A9Q9UM99-F1
#
_cell.length_a   1.000
_cell.length_b   1.000
_cell.length_c   1.000
_cell.angle_alpha   90.00
_cell.angle_beta   90.00
_cell.angle_gamma   90.00
#
_symmetry.space_group_name_H-M   'P 1'
#
loop_
_entity.id
_entity.type
_entity.pdbx_description
1 polymer ?
#
loop_
_entity_poly.entity_id
_entity_poly.type
_entity_poly.pdbx_seq_one_letter_code
_entity_poly.pdbx_strand_id
1 'polypeptide(L)'
;MRYSIILSLLTSLYTSISLAEAPKMKDNNFFTISVSCSGQKECIYKNQSEIPVIVSIQNIYSKGYYIPLEYIKKTGPSIKLTDRGNKSSMPLKPNLVSWDLKKKMTYIPEGGYIEFTWTLLDRDISSFINDGNLNVDADFKIRTKIYDDKEMEIGDFISLSKLFIKGSNLNEDKR
;
A
#
# COMPACT_ATOMS: atom_id res chain seq x y z
N MET A 1 7.56 74.09 20.26
CA MET A 1 6.83 72.95 19.66
C MET A 1 7.85 71.91 19.24
N ARG A 2 7.90 70.76 19.94
CA ARG A 2 8.83 69.66 19.68
C ARG A 2 8.10 68.58 18.88
N TYR A 3 8.53 68.31 17.65
CA TYR A 3 8.03 67.19 16.85
C TYR A 3 8.81 65.93 17.22
N SER A 4 8.10 64.91 17.73
CA SER A 4 8.64 63.56 17.92
C SER A 4 8.48 62.76 16.63
N ILE A 5 9.57 62.22 16.12
CA ILE A 5 9.62 61.30 14.99
C ILE A 5 9.39 59.89 15.54
N ILE A 6 8.28 59.25 15.16
CA ILE A 6 8.03 57.83 15.46
C ILE A 6 8.61 57.01 14.31
N LEU A 7 9.71 56.32 14.57
CA LEU A 7 10.34 55.37 13.66
C LEU A 7 9.64 54.00 13.82
N SER A 8 8.75 53.64 12.89
CA SER A 8 8.10 52.33 12.90
C SER A 8 9.03 51.25 12.34
N LEU A 9 9.56 50.40 13.22
CA LEU A 9 10.27 49.18 12.88
C LEU A 9 9.28 48.13 12.34
N LEU A 10 9.29 47.91 11.02
CA LEU A 10 8.67 46.76 10.37
C LEU A 10 9.63 45.57 10.47
N THR A 11 9.46 44.73 11.50
CA THR A 11 10.13 43.43 11.57
C THR A 11 9.37 42.41 10.71
N SER A 12 9.95 42.07 9.56
CA SER A 12 9.47 40.98 8.71
C SER A 12 9.67 39.63 9.41
N LEU A 13 8.60 39.07 9.96
CA LEU A 13 8.54 37.69 10.46
C LEU A 13 8.62 36.73 9.27
N TYR A 14 9.83 36.31 8.90
CA TYR A 14 10.03 35.14 8.05
C TYR A 14 9.80 33.89 8.91
N THR A 15 8.58 33.35 8.89
CA THR A 15 8.32 31.99 9.37
C THR A 15 8.91 31.02 8.36
N SER A 16 10.05 30.43 8.67
CA SER A 16 10.60 29.29 7.93
C SER A 16 9.65 28.10 8.10
N ILE A 17 8.89 27.80 7.05
CA ILE A 17 8.15 26.54 6.94
C ILE A 17 9.21 25.45 6.79
N SER A 18 9.54 24.75 7.88
CA SER A 18 10.32 23.52 7.80
C SER A 18 9.46 22.47 7.10
N LEU A 19 9.67 22.27 5.79
CA LEU A 19 9.20 21.06 5.14
C LEU A 19 9.99 19.91 5.77
N ALA A 20 9.34 19.12 6.62
CA ALA A 20 9.89 17.87 7.09
C ALA A 20 10.32 17.05 5.86
N GLU A 21 11.62 16.79 5.75
CA GLU A 21 12.18 16.02 4.64
C GLU A 21 11.52 14.64 4.64
N ALA A 22 10.83 14.30 3.54
CA ALA A 22 10.19 13.00 3.44
C ALA A 22 11.25 11.91 3.63
N PRO A 23 11.02 10.90 4.46
CA PRO A 23 12.03 9.88 4.74
C PRO A 23 12.52 9.27 3.44
N LYS A 24 13.84 9.34 3.20
CA LYS A 24 14.48 8.78 2.00
C LYS A 24 14.22 7.28 1.96
N MET A 25 13.51 6.84 0.93
CA MET A 25 13.31 5.42 0.64
C MET A 25 14.65 4.78 0.28
N LYS A 26 15.03 3.70 0.96
CA LYS A 26 16.21 2.90 0.63
C LYS A 26 15.83 1.82 -0.40
N ASP A 27 16.81 1.38 -1.18
CA ASP A 27 16.68 0.19 -2.02
C ASP A 27 16.25 -1.00 -1.16
N ASN A 28 15.20 -1.69 -1.60
CA ASN A 28 14.62 -2.78 -0.83
C ASN A 28 15.34 -4.10 -1.11
N ASN A 29 16.30 -4.41 -0.24
CA ASN A 29 17.00 -5.69 -0.21
C ASN A 29 16.53 -6.56 0.98
N PHE A 30 15.39 -6.23 1.58
CA PHE A 30 14.88 -6.90 2.79
C PHE A 30 13.76 -7.89 2.48
N PHE A 31 12.81 -7.48 1.63
CA PHE A 31 11.66 -8.32 1.35
C PHE A 31 11.08 -8.13 -0.04
N THR A 32 10.60 -9.23 -0.60
CA THR A 32 9.72 -9.22 -1.76
C THR A 32 8.29 -9.46 -1.33
N ILE A 33 7.35 -8.94 -2.12
CA ILE A 33 5.94 -9.32 -1.99
C ILE A 33 5.48 -10.04 -3.26
N SER A 34 4.65 -11.05 -3.08
CA SER A 34 3.92 -11.69 -4.17
C SER A 34 2.43 -11.68 -3.85
N VAL A 35 1.61 -11.58 -4.89
CA VAL A 35 0.16 -11.57 -4.75
C VAL A 35 -0.44 -12.55 -5.74
N SER A 36 -1.39 -13.36 -5.29
CA SER A 36 -2.09 -14.35 -6.11
C SER A 36 -3.58 -14.37 -5.77
N CYS A 37 -4.42 -14.84 -6.69
CA CYS A 37 -5.80 -15.14 -6.34
C CYS A 37 -5.88 -16.45 -5.58
N SER A 38 -6.68 -16.46 -4.51
CA SER A 38 -6.80 -17.63 -3.65
C SER A 38 -7.33 -18.83 -4.45
N GLY A 39 -6.56 -19.92 -4.46
CA GLY A 39 -6.92 -21.17 -5.12
C GLY A 39 -7.02 -21.12 -6.65
N GLN A 40 -6.62 -20.02 -7.29
CA GLN A 40 -6.76 -19.84 -8.74
C GLN A 40 -5.46 -19.36 -9.38
N LYS A 41 -5.12 -19.95 -10.53
CA LYS A 41 -3.97 -19.53 -11.35
C LYS A 41 -4.17 -18.14 -11.94
N GLU A 42 -5.41 -17.77 -12.21
CA GLU A 42 -5.80 -16.49 -12.78
C GLU A 42 -6.86 -15.83 -11.91
N CYS A 43 -6.86 -14.51 -11.82
CA CYS A 43 -7.91 -13.77 -11.14
C CYS A 43 -9.07 -13.50 -12.08
N ILE A 44 -10.10 -14.34 -11.99
CA ILE A 44 -11.30 -14.18 -12.80
C ILE A 44 -12.39 -13.50 -11.96
N TYR A 45 -12.81 -12.34 -12.42
CA TYR A 45 -13.99 -11.65 -11.94
C TYR A 45 -15.22 -12.13 -12.71
N LYS A 46 -16.27 -12.50 -11.98
CA LYS A 46 -17.55 -13.08 -12.40
C LYS A 46 -18.70 -12.48 -11.57
N ASN A 47 -18.70 -11.17 -11.38
CA ASN A 47 -19.71 -10.45 -10.59
C ASN A 47 -19.82 -10.88 -9.11
N GLN A 48 -18.83 -11.60 -8.58
CA GLN A 48 -18.79 -11.90 -7.15
C GLN A 48 -18.51 -10.63 -6.34
N SER A 49 -19.09 -10.54 -5.13
CA SER A 49 -18.93 -9.40 -4.23
C SER A 49 -17.48 -9.20 -3.76
N GLU A 50 -16.69 -10.26 -3.75
CA GLU A 50 -15.35 -10.29 -3.16
C GLU A 50 -14.40 -11.17 -3.97
N ILE A 51 -13.18 -10.68 -4.22
CA ILE A 51 -12.06 -11.46 -4.75
C ILE A 51 -11.01 -11.61 -3.64
N PRO A 52 -10.91 -12.78 -2.99
CA PRO A 52 -9.88 -13.04 -2.01
C PRO A 52 -8.53 -13.23 -2.71
N VAL A 53 -7.54 -12.46 -2.28
CA VAL A 53 -6.15 -12.54 -2.76
C VAL A 53 -5.23 -12.92 -1.60
N ILE A 54 -4.21 -13.71 -1.88
CA ILE A 54 -3.17 -14.05 -0.93
C ILE A 54 -2.00 -13.10 -1.17
N VAL A 55 -1.59 -12.40 -0.12
CA VAL A 55 -0.41 -11.54 -0.12
C VAL A 55 0.67 -12.25 0.68
N SER A 56 1.80 -12.53 0.03
CA SER A 56 2.97 -13.15 0.64
C SER A 56 4.08 -12.11 0.82
N ILE A 57 4.75 -12.14 1.97
CA ILE A 57 5.95 -11.35 2.25
C ILE A 57 7.08 -12.35 2.49
N GLN A 58 8.13 -12.29 1.66
CA GLN A 58 9.30 -13.16 1.78
C GLN A 58 10.50 -12.36 2.24
N ASN A 59 11.19 -12.85 3.26
CA ASN A 59 12.49 -12.33 3.67
C ASN A 59 13.56 -12.78 2.67
N ILE A 60 14.12 -11.81 1.94
CA ILE A 60 15.26 -12.02 1.01
C ILE A 60 16.57 -11.48 1.58
N TYR A 61 16.54 -10.96 2.80
CA TYR A 61 17.73 -10.53 3.51
C TYR A 61 18.49 -11.72 4.08
N SER A 62 19.80 -11.56 4.27
CA SER A 62 20.67 -12.60 4.85
C SER A 62 20.53 -12.78 6.36
N LYS A 63 19.53 -12.14 6.98
CA LYS A 63 19.23 -12.23 8.42
C LYS A 63 17.73 -12.14 8.64
N GLY A 64 17.27 -12.63 9.78
CA GLY A 64 15.91 -12.34 10.24
C GLY A 64 15.75 -10.89 10.70
N TYR A 65 14.51 -10.41 10.66
CA TYR A 65 14.14 -9.07 11.11
C TYR A 65 12.69 -9.04 11.63
N TYR A 66 12.30 -7.95 12.26
CA TYR A 66 10.94 -7.73 12.74
C TYR A 66 10.18 -6.73 11.87
N ILE A 67 8.87 -6.97 11.71
CA ILE A 67 7.92 -6.03 11.11
C ILE A 67 6.62 -5.95 11.92
N PRO A 68 5.86 -4.84 11.85
CA PRO A 68 4.55 -4.71 12.48
C PRO A 68 3.46 -5.43 11.66
N LEU A 69 3.52 -6.76 11.57
CA LEU A 69 2.68 -7.55 10.67
C LEU A 69 1.18 -7.32 10.91
N GLU A 70 0.73 -7.28 12.15
CA GLU A 70 -0.69 -7.07 12.46
C GLU A 70 -1.20 -5.69 11.99
N TYR A 71 -0.36 -4.66 12.03
CA TYR A 71 -0.68 -3.36 11.44
C TYR A 71 -0.85 -3.47 9.92
N ILE A 72 0.07 -4.17 9.24
CA ILE A 72 0.04 -4.37 7.79
C ILE A 72 -1.22 -5.14 7.38
N LYS A 73 -1.52 -6.25 8.07
CA LYS A 73 -2.70 -7.10 7.80
C LYS A 73 -4.02 -6.33 7.95
N LYS A 74 -4.13 -5.47 8.97
CA LYS A 74 -5.36 -4.71 9.24
C LYS A 74 -5.51 -3.49 8.34
N THR A 75 -4.41 -2.77 8.08
CA THR A 75 -4.39 -1.60 7.18
C THR A 75 -4.59 -2.01 5.72
N GLY A 76 -4.01 -3.15 5.36
CA GLY A 76 -3.92 -3.63 4.00
C GLY A 76 -2.73 -3.07 3.21
N PRO A 77 -2.39 -3.71 2.09
CA PRO A 77 -1.49 -3.13 1.11
C PRO A 77 -2.12 -1.85 0.51
N SER A 78 -1.30 -0.91 0.08
CA SER A 78 -1.77 0.15 -0.81
C SER A 78 -1.99 -0.46 -2.20
N ILE A 79 -3.18 -0.27 -2.77
CA ILE A 79 -3.55 -0.85 -4.06
C ILE A 79 -3.89 0.27 -5.02
N LYS A 80 -3.45 0.17 -6.26
CA LYS A 80 -3.89 1.02 -7.37
C LYS A 80 -4.39 0.13 -8.50
N LEU A 81 -5.65 0.33 -8.87
CA LEU A 81 -6.27 -0.33 -10.01
C LEU A 81 -6.02 0.50 -11.27
N THR A 82 -5.66 -0.15 -12.37
CA THR A 82 -5.42 0.50 -13.67
C THR A 82 -6.07 -0.32 -14.78
N ASP A 83 -6.98 0.30 -15.53
CA ASP A 83 -7.55 -0.27 -16.74
C ASP A 83 -6.47 -0.43 -17.82
N ARG A 84 -6.35 -1.62 -18.42
CA ARG A 84 -5.34 -1.85 -19.45
C ARG A 84 -5.68 -1.21 -20.79
N GLY A 85 -6.95 -1.06 -21.13
CA GLY A 85 -7.43 -0.49 -22.38
C GLY A 85 -7.33 1.03 -22.40
N ASN A 86 -7.98 1.69 -21.44
CA ASN A 86 -8.09 3.16 -21.42
C ASN A 86 -7.11 3.86 -20.45
N LYS A 87 -6.32 3.10 -19.68
CA LYS A 87 -5.33 3.60 -18.71
C LYS A 87 -5.90 4.43 -17.56
N SER A 88 -7.22 4.46 -17.39
CA SER A 88 -7.84 5.03 -16.19
C SER A 88 -7.34 4.29 -14.96
N SER A 89 -7.16 5.01 -13.85
CA SER A 89 -6.64 4.40 -12.63
C SER A 89 -7.31 4.97 -11.39
N MET A 90 -7.42 4.12 -10.37
CA MET A 90 -8.03 4.46 -9.09
C MET A 90 -7.19 3.88 -7.95
N PRO A 91 -6.60 4.72 -7.07
CA PRO A 91 -6.01 4.23 -5.84
C PRO A 91 -7.12 3.82 -4.87
N LEU A 92 -6.98 2.65 -4.26
CA LEU A 92 -7.87 2.19 -3.20
C LEU A 92 -7.43 2.80 -1.86
N LYS A 93 -8.41 3.13 -1.02
CA LYS A 93 -8.15 3.68 0.31
C LYS A 93 -7.78 2.55 1.27
N PRO A 94 -6.64 2.62 1.98
CA PRO A 94 -6.32 1.70 3.05
C PRO A 94 -7.30 1.83 4.22
N ASN A 95 -7.38 0.81 5.07
CA ASN A 95 -8.17 0.86 6.29
C ASN A 95 -7.51 1.77 7.34
N LEU A 96 -8.35 2.50 8.09
CA LEU A 96 -7.91 3.21 9.29
C LEU A 96 -7.83 2.23 10.45
N VAL A 97 -6.65 2.12 11.07
CA VAL A 97 -6.39 1.18 12.16
C VAL A 97 -5.66 1.85 13.31
N SER A 98 -5.69 1.23 14.50
CA SER A 98 -4.97 1.75 15.66
C SER A 98 -3.45 1.76 15.44
N TRP A 99 -2.82 2.87 15.83
CA TRP A 99 -1.37 3.04 15.80
C TRP A 99 -0.64 2.09 16.74
N ASP A 100 -1.29 1.60 17.80
CA ASP A 100 -0.68 0.64 18.73
C ASP A 100 -0.33 -0.70 18.07
N LEU A 101 -0.98 -1.04 16.95
CA LEU A 101 -0.61 -2.22 16.18
C LEU A 101 0.81 -2.14 15.62
N LYS A 102 1.39 -0.94 15.47
CA LYS A 102 2.80 -0.78 15.06
C LYS A 102 3.79 -1.28 16.10
N LYS A 103 3.37 -1.42 17.36
CA LYS A 103 4.19 -1.98 18.44
C LYS A 103 4.17 -3.51 18.47
N LYS A 104 3.23 -4.14 17.73
CA LYS A 104 3.11 -5.59 17.65
C LYS A 104 4.03 -6.15 16.58
N MET A 105 5.30 -6.31 16.95
CA MET A 105 6.33 -6.82 16.06
C MET A 105 6.21 -8.32 15.85
N THR A 106 6.51 -8.77 14.62
CA THR A 106 6.56 -10.17 14.22
C THR A 106 7.91 -10.43 13.60
N TYR A 107 8.61 -11.44 14.11
CA TYR A 107 9.89 -11.89 13.59
C TYR A 107 9.69 -12.69 12.31
N ILE A 108 10.47 -12.39 11.27
CA ILE A 108 10.56 -13.18 10.05
C ILE A 108 12.01 -13.69 9.95
N PRO A 109 12.26 -15.00 10.04
CA PRO A 109 13.61 -15.54 9.93
C PRO A 109 14.18 -15.36 8.52
N GLU A 110 15.49 -15.52 8.37
CA GLU A 110 16.15 -15.57 7.05
C GLU A 110 15.47 -16.60 6.14
N GLY A 111 15.16 -16.21 4.89
CA GLY A 111 14.42 -17.05 3.94
C GLY A 111 12.97 -17.36 4.31
N GLY A 112 12.51 -16.92 5.49
CA GLY A 112 11.15 -17.10 5.96
C GLY A 112 10.15 -16.31 5.13
N TYR A 113 8.92 -16.79 5.11
CA TYR A 113 7.81 -16.08 4.47
C TYR A 113 6.57 -16.13 5.36
N ILE A 114 5.69 -15.17 5.15
CA ILE A 114 4.40 -15.06 5.82
C ILE A 114 3.33 -14.72 4.79
N GLU A 115 2.11 -15.16 5.04
CA GLU A 115 0.98 -14.92 4.15
C GLU A 115 -0.22 -14.36 4.92
N PHE A 116 -1.00 -13.54 4.24
CA PHE A 116 -2.30 -13.12 4.72
C PHE A 116 -3.27 -12.91 3.56
N THR A 117 -4.55 -13.11 3.83
CA THR A 117 -5.61 -12.85 2.86
C THR A 117 -5.99 -11.37 2.89
N TRP A 118 -6.12 -10.78 1.70
CA TRP A 118 -6.75 -9.49 1.48
C TRP A 118 -7.93 -9.65 0.53
N THR A 119 -8.90 -8.74 0.58
CA THR A 119 -10.10 -8.83 -0.25
C THR A 119 -10.21 -7.59 -1.13
N LEU A 120 -10.33 -7.80 -2.44
CA LEU A 120 -10.79 -6.78 -3.38
C LEU A 120 -12.31 -6.85 -3.47
N LEU A 121 -12.98 -5.71 -3.30
CA LEU A 121 -14.45 -5.66 -3.29
C LEU A 121 -14.98 -5.34 -4.70
N ASP A 122 -16.15 -5.88 -5.03
CA ASP A 122 -16.86 -5.57 -6.28
C ASP A 122 -16.94 -4.05 -6.52
N ARG A 123 -17.36 -3.27 -5.51
CA ARG A 123 -17.49 -1.81 -5.61
C ARG A 123 -16.22 -1.08 -6.09
N ASP A 124 -15.05 -1.68 -5.90
CA ASP A 124 -13.76 -1.12 -6.32
C ASP A 124 -13.41 -1.54 -7.75
N ILE A 125 -13.94 -2.68 -8.21
CA ILE A 125 -13.61 -3.35 -9.48
C ILE A 125 -14.66 -3.05 -10.57
N SER A 126 -15.96 -3.04 -10.25
CA SER A 126 -17.03 -2.99 -11.26
C SER A 126 -17.08 -1.69 -12.06
N SER A 127 -16.52 -0.60 -11.53
CA SER A 127 -16.38 0.66 -12.28
C SER A 127 -15.46 0.55 -13.50
N PHE A 128 -14.64 -0.51 -13.57
CA PHE A 128 -13.74 -0.79 -14.69
C PHE A 128 -14.34 -1.75 -15.73
N ILE A 129 -15.60 -2.18 -15.57
CA ILE A 129 -16.27 -3.00 -16.57
C ILE A 129 -16.62 -2.11 -17.76
N ASN A 130 -16.10 -2.47 -18.94
CA ASN A 130 -16.38 -1.79 -20.20
C ASN A 130 -16.90 -2.81 -21.22
N ASP A 131 -18.09 -2.55 -21.77
CA ASP A 131 -18.77 -3.45 -22.71
C ASP A 131 -18.79 -4.93 -22.27
N GLY A 132 -19.05 -5.16 -20.97
CA GLY A 132 -19.16 -6.50 -20.39
C GLY A 132 -17.82 -7.21 -20.18
N ASN A 133 -16.69 -6.53 -20.43
CA ASN A 133 -15.34 -7.03 -20.23
C ASN A 133 -14.63 -6.26 -19.12
N LEU A 134 -13.73 -6.93 -18.42
CA LEU A 134 -12.87 -6.37 -17.39
C LEU A 134 -11.43 -6.75 -17.68
N ASN A 135 -10.51 -5.78 -17.69
CA ASN A 135 -9.07 -6.00 -17.87
C ASN A 135 -8.28 -5.01 -17.02
N VAL A 136 -8.02 -5.36 -15.76
CA VAL A 136 -7.46 -4.45 -14.76
C VAL A 136 -6.15 -4.99 -14.19
N ASP A 137 -5.13 -4.13 -14.15
CA ASP A 137 -3.95 -4.33 -13.32
C ASP A 137 -4.21 -3.80 -11.91
N ALA A 138 -4.01 -4.64 -10.90
CA ALA A 138 -3.95 -4.22 -9.51
C ALA A 138 -2.48 -4.18 -9.05
N ASP A 139 -1.94 -2.97 -8.87
CA ASP A 139 -0.61 -2.73 -8.34
C ASP A 139 -0.68 -2.73 -6.80
N PHE A 140 -0.11 -3.75 -6.16
CA PHE A 140 0.01 -3.87 -4.71
C PHE A 140 1.33 -3.28 -4.23
N LYS A 141 1.28 -2.56 -3.11
CA LYS A 141 2.45 -1.96 -2.47
C LYS A 141 2.38 -2.15 -0.96
N ILE A 142 3.44 -2.70 -0.39
CA ILE A 142 3.65 -2.71 1.07
C ILE A 142 4.82 -1.79 1.38
N ARG A 143 4.57 -0.83 2.28
CA ARG A 143 5.57 0.04 2.87
C ARG A 143 5.62 -0.25 4.36
N THR A 144 6.78 -0.63 4.88
CA THR A 144 6.93 -0.91 6.30
C THR A 144 8.33 -0.58 6.79
N LYS A 145 8.39 -0.22 8.07
CA LYS A 145 9.64 -0.19 8.82
C LYS A 145 10.12 -1.62 9.09
N ILE A 146 11.44 -1.80 8.99
CA ILE A 146 12.14 -3.04 9.36
C ILE A 146 12.97 -2.75 10.62
N TYR A 147 12.96 -3.71 11.54
CA TYR A 147 13.73 -3.66 12.77
C TYR A 147 14.66 -4.87 12.84
N ASP A 148 15.89 -4.69 13.32
CA ASP A 148 16.85 -5.79 13.45
C ASP A 148 16.49 -6.75 14.60
N ASP A 149 17.34 -7.74 14.84
CA ASP A 149 17.17 -8.73 15.91
C ASP A 149 17.18 -8.15 17.33
N LYS A 150 17.61 -6.89 17.48
CA LYS A 150 17.60 -6.11 18.73
C LYS A 150 16.45 -5.11 18.76
N GLU A 151 15.49 -5.25 17.85
CA GLU A 151 14.35 -4.34 17.66
C GLU A 151 14.76 -2.88 17.36
N MET A 152 15.96 -2.65 16.84
CA MET A 152 16.39 -1.33 16.40
C MET A 152 15.92 -1.07 14.97
N GLU A 153 15.36 0.12 14.72
CA GLU A 153 14.89 0.50 13.40
C GLU A 153 16.04 0.60 12.40
N ILE A 154 15.97 -0.20 11.32
CA ILE A 154 16.94 -0.18 10.21
C ILE A 154 16.54 0.89 9.16
N GLY A 155 15.23 1.06 8.98
CA GLY A 155 14.65 2.02 8.04
C GLY A 155 13.28 1.61 7.54
N ASP A 156 12.78 2.37 6.57
CA ASP A 156 11.49 2.19 5.92
C ASP A 156 11.68 1.77 4.46
N PHE A 157 11.00 0.69 4.07
CA PHE A 157 11.23 -0.02 2.82
C PHE A 157 9.92 -0.30 2.10
N ILE A 158 9.98 -0.39 0.78
CA ILE A 158 8.82 -0.60 -0.08
C ILE A 158 9.04 -1.80 -1.00
N SER A 159 8.05 -2.66 -1.09
CA SER A 159 7.98 -3.72 -2.09
C SER A 159 6.67 -3.64 -2.88
N LEU A 160 6.73 -4.06 -4.14
CA LEU A 160 5.66 -3.96 -5.12
C LEU A 160 5.37 -5.33 -5.72
N SER A 161 4.10 -5.61 -5.99
CA SER A 161 3.67 -6.76 -6.78
C SER A 161 2.47 -6.35 -7.64
N LYS A 162 2.20 -7.11 -8.69
CA LYS A 162 1.08 -6.86 -9.60
C LYS A 162 0.22 -8.10 -9.75
N LEU A 163 -1.08 -7.91 -9.74
CA LEU A 163 -2.08 -8.92 -10.01
C LEU A 163 -2.92 -8.49 -11.22
N PHE A 164 -3.16 -9.38 -12.17
CA PHE A 164 -4.02 -9.10 -13.31
C PHE A 164 -5.39 -9.73 -13.10
N ILE A 165 -6.44 -8.91 -13.18
CA ILE A 165 -7.84 -9.31 -12.99
C ILE A 165 -8.55 -9.18 -14.32
N LYS A 166 -9.22 -10.26 -14.73
CA LYS A 166 -9.96 -10.30 -16.00
C LYS A 166 -11.39 -10.80 -15.80
N GLY A 167 -12.28 -10.40 -16.69
CA GLY A 167 -13.65 -10.88 -16.73
C GLY A 167 -14.27 -10.64 -18.10
N SER A 168 -15.29 -11.42 -18.44
CA SER A 168 -15.99 -11.39 -19.73
C SER A 168 -17.47 -11.73 -19.51
N ASN A 169 -18.34 -11.27 -20.40
CA ASN A 169 -19.80 -11.49 -20.35
C ASN A 169 -20.46 -10.97 -19.06
N LEU A 170 -19.89 -9.94 -18.43
CA LEU A 170 -20.31 -9.46 -17.11
C LEU A 170 -21.65 -8.70 -17.12
N ASN A 171 -22.15 -8.34 -18.30
CA ASN A 171 -23.44 -7.66 -18.46
C ASN A 171 -24.64 -8.62 -18.56
N GLU A 172 -24.40 -9.93 -18.70
CA GLU A 172 -25.49 -10.91 -18.88
C GLU A 172 -26.23 -11.24 -17.57
N ASP A 173 -25.61 -11.01 -16.41
CA ASP A 173 -26.17 -11.33 -15.08
C ASP A 173 -27.11 -10.25 -14.50
N LYS A 174 -27.42 -9.18 -15.25
CA LYS A 174 -28.33 -8.09 -14.80
C LYS A 174 -29.78 -8.24 -15.29
N ARG A 175 -30.22 -9.45 -15.63
CA ARG A 175 -31.62 -9.74 -16.04
C ARG A 175 -32.43 -10.38 -14.93
#